data_AF-A0A0K0FDV6-F1
#
_entry.id   AF-A0A0K0FDV6-F1
#
_cell.length_a   1.000
_cell.length_b   1.000
_cell.length_c   1.000
_cell.angle_alpha   90.00
_cell.angle_beta   90.00
_cell.angle_gamma   90.00
#
_symmetry.space_group_name_H-M   'P 1'
#
loop_
_entity.id
_entity.type
_entity.pdbx_description
1 polymer ?
#
loop_
_entity_poly.entity_id
_entity_poly.type
_entity_poly.pdbx_seq_one_letter_code
_entity_poly.pdbx_strand_id
1 'polypeptide(L)'
;MDSFELEIPSKCSTYFNYLWHMEIKYVVLYIRNKQKCISDLKILSVTKSYVITMEELGIPEENILLNYGNDLYTNHEKYPECLPKDKHFYKFERDLLISTEKEDYWTNNKLSSSTIEQNISKKFERRNLNNDALMLGINSFSLIENLNINKEQILYKNLSNLFYVITGFDLNNNKINIEGGKEILRKKTRHLGNEIYR
;
A
#
# COMPACT_ATOMS: atom_id res chain seq x y z
N MET A 1 -19.90 -22.18 16.92
CA MET A 1 -18.50 -21.73 16.87
C MET A 1 -18.16 -21.85 15.40
N ASP A 2 -18.41 -20.78 14.66
CA ASP A 2 -18.43 -20.84 13.21
C ASP A 2 -16.99 -20.65 12.73
N SER A 3 -16.28 -21.78 12.60
CA SER A 3 -15.01 -21.84 11.92
C SER A 3 -15.28 -21.69 10.43
N PHE A 4 -15.03 -20.50 9.90
CA PHE A 4 -14.94 -20.33 8.45
C PHE A 4 -13.65 -21.00 7.99
N GLU A 5 -13.78 -22.20 7.43
CA GLU A 5 -12.71 -22.79 6.62
C GLU A 5 -12.52 -21.90 5.41
N LEU A 6 -11.33 -21.31 5.34
CA LEU A 6 -10.85 -20.53 4.23
C LEU A 6 -10.74 -21.48 3.02
N GLU A 7 -11.75 -21.57 2.18
CA GLU A 7 -11.62 -22.21 0.86
C GLU A 7 -10.74 -21.30 -0.01
N ILE A 8 -9.42 -21.40 0.18
CA ILE A 8 -8.47 -21.03 -0.87
C ILE A 8 -8.82 -21.95 -2.04
N PRO A 9 -9.22 -21.42 -3.21
CA PRO A 9 -9.58 -22.26 -4.35
C PRO A 9 -8.44 -23.25 -4.61
N SER A 10 -8.71 -24.54 -4.45
CA SER A 10 -7.75 -25.66 -4.58
C SER A 10 -7.23 -25.88 -6.01
N LYS A 11 -7.28 -24.84 -6.85
CA LYS A 11 -6.83 -24.80 -8.25
C LYS A 11 -5.76 -23.75 -8.54
N CYS A 12 -5.14 -23.11 -7.55
CA CYS A 12 -3.94 -22.32 -7.81
C CYS A 12 -2.69 -23.20 -7.79
N SER A 13 -2.59 -24.12 -8.76
CA SER A 13 -1.32 -24.73 -9.09
C SER A 13 -0.34 -23.65 -9.57
N THR A 14 0.82 -23.60 -8.92
CA THR A 14 2.13 -23.17 -9.45
C THR A 14 2.44 -21.67 -9.65
N TYR A 15 3.40 -21.16 -8.87
CA TYR A 15 4.44 -20.19 -9.27
C TYR A 15 4.04 -18.85 -9.94
N PHE A 16 2.88 -18.25 -9.65
CA PHE A 16 2.64 -16.87 -10.10
C PHE A 16 3.41 -15.87 -9.23
N ASN A 17 4.50 -15.31 -9.79
CA ASN A 17 5.17 -14.14 -9.22
C ASN A 17 4.34 -12.90 -9.49
N TYR A 18 3.50 -12.51 -8.54
CA TYR A 18 2.73 -11.29 -8.67
C TYR A 18 3.64 -10.05 -8.66
N LEU A 19 3.24 -9.06 -9.45
CA LEU A 19 3.90 -7.76 -9.51
C LEU A 19 3.32 -6.87 -8.41
N TRP A 20 3.82 -7.05 -7.18
CA TRP A 20 3.44 -6.20 -6.05
C TRP A 20 4.05 -4.81 -6.15
N HIS A 21 3.30 -3.81 -5.71
CA HIS A 21 3.80 -2.49 -5.34
C HIS A 21 3.27 -2.08 -3.95
N MET A 22 3.93 -1.08 -3.36
CA MET A 22 3.53 -0.53 -2.08
C MET A 22 2.68 0.71 -2.28
N GLU A 23 1.61 0.83 -1.49
CA GLU A 23 0.84 2.06 -1.35
C GLU A 23 0.76 2.48 0.11
N ILE A 24 0.64 3.78 0.35
CA ILE A 24 0.27 4.30 1.66
C ILE A 24 -1.07 5.01 1.49
N LYS A 25 -2.10 4.44 2.10
CA LYS A 25 -3.48 4.91 1.94
C LYS A 25 -4.20 4.92 3.28
N TYR A 26 -5.26 5.70 3.36
CA TYR A 26 -6.23 5.55 4.43
C TYR A 26 -7.11 4.34 4.12
N VAL A 27 -7.14 3.39 5.05
CA VAL A 27 -8.11 2.30 5.08
C VAL A 27 -9.28 2.77 5.92
N VAL A 28 -10.47 2.79 5.32
CA VAL A 28 -11.67 3.30 5.97
C VAL A 28 -12.52 2.14 6.45
N LEU A 29 -12.77 2.06 7.75
CA LEU A 29 -13.77 1.18 8.34
C LEU A 29 -15.12 1.90 8.37
N TYR A 30 -16.13 1.33 7.72
CA TYR A 30 -17.50 1.85 7.77
C TYR A 30 -18.32 1.18 8.88
N ILE A 31 -18.74 1.97 9.87
CA ILE A 31 -19.58 1.53 10.97
C ILE A 31 -21.05 1.72 10.59
N ARG A 32 -21.68 0.67 10.04
CA ARG A 32 -23.07 0.68 9.54
C ARG A 32 -24.07 1.30 10.52
N ASN A 33 -24.06 0.85 11.78
CA ASN A 33 -25.03 1.29 12.81
C ASN A 33 -24.96 2.79 13.12
N LYS A 34 -23.79 3.40 12.95
CA LYS A 34 -23.58 4.83 13.21
C LYS A 34 -23.53 5.65 11.93
N GLN A 35 -23.54 5.00 10.77
CA GLN A 35 -23.24 5.60 9.47
C GLN A 35 -21.98 6.47 9.49
N LYS A 36 -20.93 6.00 10.17
CA LYS A 36 -19.67 6.73 10.36
C LYS A 36 -18.50 5.99 9.74
N CYS A 37 -17.56 6.76 9.20
CA CYS A 37 -16.30 6.27 8.67
C CYS A 37 -15.19 6.56 9.69
N ILE A 38 -14.38 5.56 10.01
CA ILE A 38 -13.12 5.73 10.73
C ILE A 38 -12.00 5.38 9.76
N SER A 39 -10.97 6.21 9.69
CA SER A 39 -9.88 6.04 8.72
C SER A 39 -8.55 5.90 9.44
N ASP A 40 -7.81 4.85 9.12
CA ASP A 40 -6.46 4.63 9.62
C ASP A 40 -5.46 4.58 8.47
N LEU A 41 -4.30 5.20 8.68
CA LEU A 41 -3.23 5.20 7.70
C LEU A 41 -2.52 3.84 7.73
N LYS A 42 -2.54 3.12 6.61
CA LYS A 42 -1.92 1.79 6.50
C LYS A 42 -1.01 1.73 5.27
N ILE A 43 -0.03 0.85 5.37
CA ILE A 43 0.81 0.45 4.25
C ILE A 43 0.14 -0.78 3.61
N LEU A 44 -0.02 -0.74 2.30
CA LEU A 44 -0.69 -1.77 1.53
C LEU A 44 0.30 -2.40 0.55
N SER A 45 0.27 -3.72 0.45
CA SER A 45 0.79 -4.43 -0.73
C SER A 45 -0.35 -4.59 -1.72
N VAL A 46 -0.18 -4.08 -2.93
CA VAL A 46 -1.23 -4.09 -3.95
C VAL A 46 -0.73 -4.83 -5.17
N THR A 47 -1.59 -5.69 -5.72
CA THR A 47 -1.47 -6.26 -7.06
C THR A 47 -2.76 -6.01 -7.82
N LYS A 48 -2.73 -6.42 -9.09
CA LYS A 48 -3.90 -6.50 -9.96
C LYS A 48 -5.12 -7.14 -9.28
N SER A 49 -4.88 -8.23 -8.55
CA SER A 49 -5.96 -9.10 -8.07
C SER A 49 -6.18 -8.99 -6.56
N TYR A 50 -5.16 -8.57 -5.81
CA TYR A 50 -5.13 -8.69 -4.36
C TYR A 50 -4.63 -7.42 -3.69
N VAL A 51 -5.16 -7.15 -2.51
CA VAL A 51 -4.67 -6.11 -1.60
C VAL A 51 -4.38 -6.77 -0.27
N ILE A 52 -3.19 -6.51 0.29
CA ILE A 52 -2.78 -6.97 1.61
C ILE A 52 -2.54 -5.74 2.46
N THR A 53 -3.19 -5.67 3.62
CA THR A 53 -2.80 -4.69 4.64
C THR A 53 -1.62 -5.24 5.42
N MET A 54 -0.50 -4.52 5.39
CA MET A 54 0.65 -4.90 6.19
C MET A 54 0.44 -4.40 7.61
N GLU A 55 0.47 -5.31 8.58
CA GLU A 55 0.54 -4.94 9.99
C GLU A 55 2.00 -4.90 10.46
N GLU A 56 2.21 -4.70 11.75
CA GLU A 56 3.51 -4.45 12.35
C GLU A 56 4.56 -5.50 11.92
N LEU A 57 5.71 -5.04 11.40
CA LEU A 57 6.80 -5.94 10.99
C LEU A 57 7.30 -6.74 12.21
N GLY A 58 7.04 -8.05 12.23
CA GLY A 58 7.58 -8.95 13.25
C GLY A 58 6.66 -10.09 13.69
N ILE A 59 5.36 -10.04 13.35
CA ILE A 59 4.40 -11.10 13.68
C ILE A 59 3.79 -11.60 12.36
N PRO A 60 4.27 -12.76 11.83
CA PRO A 60 3.78 -13.32 10.56
C PRO A 60 2.27 -13.59 10.52
N GLU A 61 1.62 -13.65 11.68
CA GLU A 61 0.21 -14.04 11.85
C GLU A 61 -0.80 -12.89 11.65
N GLU A 62 -0.35 -11.64 11.40
CA GLU A 62 -1.23 -10.45 11.37
C GLU A 62 -1.36 -9.76 10.00
N ASN A 63 -0.66 -10.20 8.95
CA ASN A 63 -0.91 -9.65 7.61
C ASN A 63 -2.26 -10.14 7.06
N ILE A 64 -3.14 -9.21 6.72
CA ILE A 64 -4.51 -9.56 6.27
C ILE A 64 -4.61 -9.39 4.76
N LEU A 65 -4.80 -10.52 4.06
CA LEU A 65 -5.27 -10.51 2.69
C LEU A 65 -6.72 -10.02 2.67
N LEU A 66 -6.96 -8.90 1.99
CA LEU A 66 -8.29 -8.33 1.87
C LEU A 66 -9.01 -8.94 0.67
N ASN A 67 -10.01 -9.76 0.96
CA ASN A 67 -10.96 -10.24 -0.05
C ASN A 67 -11.96 -9.13 -0.39
N TYR A 68 -12.39 -9.10 -1.64
CA TYR A 68 -13.52 -8.27 -2.03
C TYR A 68 -14.73 -8.67 -1.20
N GLY A 69 -15.42 -7.67 -0.63
CA GLY A 69 -16.67 -7.96 0.04
C GLY A 69 -17.64 -8.54 -0.98
N ASN A 70 -18.31 -9.65 -0.66
CA ASN A 70 -19.39 -10.25 -1.48
C ASN A 70 -20.66 -9.37 -1.55
N ASP A 71 -20.51 -8.06 -1.35
CA ASP A 71 -21.63 -7.15 -1.20
C ASP A 71 -21.94 -6.48 -2.53
N LEU A 72 -23.21 -6.56 -2.94
CA LEU A 72 -23.80 -5.99 -4.16
C LEU A 72 -23.67 -4.46 -4.28
N TYR A 73 -22.90 -3.79 -3.42
CA TYR A 73 -22.67 -2.34 -3.43
C TYR A 73 -21.72 -1.86 -4.54
N THR A 74 -21.27 -2.76 -5.42
CA THR A 74 -20.83 -2.37 -6.77
C THR A 74 -21.99 -1.81 -7.60
N ASN A 75 -23.25 -2.09 -7.23
CA ASN A 75 -24.39 -1.30 -7.66
C ASN A 75 -24.51 -0.05 -6.77
N HIS A 76 -24.27 1.09 -7.40
CA HIS A 76 -24.18 2.47 -6.92
C HIS A 76 -25.21 3.03 -5.91
N GLU A 77 -26.09 2.25 -5.28
CA GLU A 77 -27.27 2.84 -4.65
C GLU A 77 -27.04 3.51 -3.29
N LYS A 78 -26.01 3.15 -2.50
CA LYS A 78 -25.65 3.92 -1.29
C LYS A 78 -24.15 3.89 -0.99
N TYR A 79 -23.40 4.70 -1.72
CA TYR A 79 -22.05 5.09 -1.32
C TYR A 79 -22.12 5.81 0.04
N PRO A 80 -21.37 5.37 1.08
CA PRO A 80 -21.45 5.99 2.40
C PRO A 80 -21.23 7.50 2.33
N GLU A 81 -22.14 8.28 2.91
CA GLU A 81 -22.07 9.75 2.86
C GLU A 81 -20.80 10.32 3.51
N CYS A 82 -20.21 9.56 4.44
CA CYS A 82 -18.96 9.92 5.11
C CYS A 82 -17.70 9.75 4.24
N LEU A 83 -17.81 9.17 3.05
CA LEU A 83 -16.69 9.05 2.12
C LEU A 83 -16.59 10.27 1.18
N PRO A 84 -15.36 10.66 0.79
CA PRO A 84 -15.16 11.64 -0.26
C PRO A 84 -15.76 11.17 -1.58
N LYS A 85 -16.44 12.08 -2.29
CA LYS A 85 -17.09 11.83 -3.60
C LYS A 85 -16.14 11.99 -4.79
N ASP A 86 -14.99 12.61 -4.58
CA ASP A 86 -13.95 12.86 -5.58
C ASP A 86 -13.00 11.65 -5.79
N LYS A 87 -13.20 10.57 -5.04
CA LYS A 87 -12.38 9.35 -5.09
C LYS A 87 -13.26 8.13 -5.26
N HIS A 88 -12.71 7.12 -5.93
CA HIS A 88 -13.34 5.80 -6.04
C HIS A 88 -12.81 4.88 -4.92
N PHE A 89 -13.71 4.22 -4.19
CA PHE A 89 -13.35 3.28 -3.13
C PHE A 89 -13.86 1.88 -3.46
N TYR A 90 -12.99 0.91 -3.26
CA TYR A 90 -13.34 -0.51 -3.31
C TYR A 90 -13.75 -0.99 -1.92
N LYS A 91 -14.81 -1.79 -1.87
CA LYS A 91 -15.26 -2.47 -0.65
C LYS A 91 -14.62 -3.84 -0.51
N PHE A 92 -14.07 -4.07 0.66
CA PHE A 92 -13.51 -5.35 1.10
C PHE A 92 -14.37 -5.93 2.24
N GLU A 93 -14.07 -7.15 2.63
CA GLU A 93 -14.69 -7.76 3.82
C GLU A 93 -14.58 -6.86 5.06
N ARG A 94 -15.43 -7.11 6.05
CA ARG A 94 -15.48 -6.35 7.33
C ARG A 94 -15.76 -4.84 7.14
N ASP A 95 -16.46 -4.47 6.06
CA ASP A 95 -16.80 -3.08 5.72
C ASP A 95 -15.59 -2.15 5.60
N LEU A 96 -14.46 -2.71 5.18
CA LEU A 96 -13.26 -1.95 4.84
C LEU A 96 -13.42 -1.34 3.44
N LEU A 97 -13.05 -0.07 3.31
CA LEU A 97 -13.16 0.71 2.09
C LEU A 97 -11.81 1.36 1.79
N ILE A 98 -11.28 1.15 0.59
CA ILE A 98 -9.94 1.66 0.24
C ILE A 98 -9.95 2.24 -1.18
N SER A 99 -9.39 3.44 -1.32
CA SER A 99 -9.15 4.10 -2.61
C SER A 99 -7.82 3.63 -3.22
N THR A 100 -7.74 2.35 -3.57
CA THR A 100 -6.59 1.77 -4.28
C THR A 100 -6.68 2.02 -5.77
N GLU A 101 -5.56 2.32 -6.42
CA GLU A 101 -5.54 2.58 -7.86
C GLU A 101 -5.35 1.29 -8.65
N LYS A 102 -6.46 0.57 -8.83
CA LYS A 102 -6.45 -0.70 -9.54
C LYS A 102 -6.48 -0.56 -11.05
N GLU A 103 -6.94 0.54 -11.64
CA GLU A 103 -7.18 0.63 -13.11
C GLU A 103 -6.01 1.25 -13.91
N ASP A 104 -5.34 2.30 -13.42
CA ASP A 104 -4.29 3.02 -14.18
C ASP A 104 -2.92 2.33 -14.22
N TYR A 105 -2.68 1.36 -13.33
CA TYR A 105 -1.38 0.66 -13.23
C TYR A 105 -1.14 -0.41 -14.31
N TRP A 106 -2.13 -0.68 -15.19
CA TRP A 106 -2.11 -1.84 -16.09
C TRP A 106 -1.33 -1.62 -17.39
N THR A 107 -0.90 -0.39 -17.69
CA THR A 107 -0.22 -0.08 -18.95
C THR A 107 1.26 0.26 -18.80
N ASN A 108 1.72 0.67 -17.62
CA ASN A 108 3.08 1.19 -17.48
C ASN A 108 3.71 0.76 -16.15
N ASN A 109 4.87 0.12 -16.23
CA ASN A 109 5.78 -0.22 -15.13
C ASN A 109 6.36 1.03 -14.40
N LYS A 110 5.57 2.08 -14.20
CA LYS A 110 5.98 3.35 -13.58
C LYS A 110 5.48 3.41 -12.15
N LEU A 111 6.38 3.85 -11.26
CA LEU A 111 6.00 4.36 -9.96
C LEU A 111 5.28 5.67 -10.19
N SER A 112 3.97 5.69 -9.98
CA SER A 112 3.17 6.90 -10.00
C SER A 112 3.21 7.54 -8.62
N SER A 113 3.20 8.88 -8.58
CA SER A 113 3.04 9.66 -7.34
C SER A 113 1.68 9.45 -6.66
N SER A 114 0.80 8.68 -7.30
CA SER A 114 -0.57 8.44 -6.89
C SER A 114 -0.71 7.28 -5.88
N THR A 115 0.36 6.49 -5.68
CA THR A 115 0.43 5.45 -4.63
C THR A 115 0.45 6.01 -3.20
N ILE A 116 0.73 7.30 -3.07
CA ILE A 116 0.71 8.02 -1.80
C ILE A 116 -0.20 9.23 -1.98
N GLU A 117 -1.22 9.34 -1.14
CA GLU A 117 -2.10 10.50 -1.21
C GLU A 117 -1.31 11.80 -0.89
N GLN A 118 -1.64 12.90 -1.57
CA GLN A 118 -0.86 14.15 -1.44
C GLN A 118 -0.81 14.68 0.00
N ASN A 119 -1.89 14.55 0.76
CA ASN A 119 -1.94 14.88 2.19
C ASN A 119 -0.98 14.02 3.01
N ILE A 120 -0.81 12.74 2.66
CA ILE A 120 0.14 11.82 3.30
C ILE A 120 1.58 12.22 2.92
N SER A 121 1.83 12.59 1.66
CA SER A 121 3.18 12.98 1.20
C SER A 121 3.75 14.17 1.98
N LYS A 122 2.88 15.05 2.52
CA LYS A 122 3.30 16.21 3.34
C LYS A 122 3.93 15.82 4.67
N LYS A 123 3.69 14.60 5.17
CA LYS A 123 4.33 14.09 6.39
C LYS A 123 5.83 13.85 6.19
N PHE A 124 6.29 13.67 4.96
CA PHE A 124 7.66 13.32 4.65
C PHE A 124 8.49 14.58 4.34
N GLU A 125 9.59 14.77 5.07
CA GLU A 125 10.49 15.89 4.84
C GLU A 125 11.17 15.77 3.46
N ARG A 126 10.80 16.68 2.56
CA ARG A 126 11.20 16.63 1.15
C ARG A 126 12.59 17.18 0.86
N ARG A 127 12.99 18.25 1.55
CA ARG A 127 14.17 19.09 1.19
C ARG A 127 14.15 19.44 -0.31
N ASN A 128 15.28 19.23 -1.00
CA ASN A 128 15.46 19.53 -2.42
C ASN A 128 15.17 18.34 -3.34
N LEU A 129 14.54 17.26 -2.84
CA LEU A 129 14.23 16.10 -3.65
C LEU A 129 13.13 16.40 -4.69
N ASN A 130 13.32 15.88 -5.90
CA ASN A 130 12.25 15.78 -6.88
C ASN A 130 11.25 14.68 -6.45
N ASN A 131 10.14 14.55 -7.18
CA ASN A 131 9.11 13.57 -6.83
C ASN A 131 9.65 12.14 -6.86
N ASP A 132 10.43 11.77 -7.87
CA ASP A 132 10.93 10.40 -8.01
C ASP A 132 11.82 10.01 -6.84
N ALA A 133 12.79 10.85 -6.48
CA ALA A 133 13.68 10.60 -5.35
C ALA A 133 12.90 10.55 -4.03
N LEU A 134 11.97 11.48 -3.80
CA LEU A 134 11.13 11.45 -2.60
C LEU A 134 10.34 10.14 -2.50
N MET A 135 9.72 9.69 -3.60
CA MET A 135 8.96 8.44 -3.64
C MET A 135 9.84 7.22 -3.35
N LEU A 136 11.10 7.19 -3.81
CA LEU A 136 12.02 6.11 -3.48
C LEU A 136 12.38 6.09 -1.99
N GLY A 137 12.58 7.27 -1.39
CA GLY A 137 12.77 7.41 0.06
C GLY A 137 11.57 6.88 0.84
N ILE A 138 10.35 7.25 0.43
CA ILE A 138 9.13 6.79 1.10
C ILE A 138 8.92 5.29 0.92
N ASN A 139 9.13 4.73 -0.27
CA ASN A 139 9.03 3.29 -0.48
C ASN A 139 10.03 2.51 0.38
N SER A 140 11.25 3.04 0.52
CA SER A 140 12.27 2.44 1.39
C SER A 140 11.83 2.47 2.85
N PHE A 141 11.23 3.58 3.27
CA PHE A 141 10.63 3.71 4.59
C PHE A 141 9.52 2.69 4.81
N SER A 142 8.58 2.54 3.87
CA SER A 142 7.47 1.59 3.95
C SER A 142 7.89 0.12 3.93
N LEU A 143 9.09 -0.21 3.45
CA LEU A 143 9.60 -1.59 3.47
C LEU A 143 10.15 -2.01 4.84
N ILE A 144 10.54 -1.06 5.70
CA ILE A 144 11.26 -1.34 6.96
C ILE A 144 10.51 -0.81 8.19
N GLU A 145 9.86 0.34 8.11
CA GLU A 145 9.22 0.99 9.26
C GLU A 145 7.70 1.09 9.11
N ASN A 146 6.99 -0.05 9.14
CA ASN A 146 5.53 -0.07 9.15
C ASN A 146 4.92 0.68 10.36
N LEU A 147 5.60 0.62 11.50
CA LEU A 147 5.13 1.08 12.82
C LEU A 147 4.99 2.60 12.96
N ASN A 148 5.74 3.36 12.17
CA ASN A 148 5.96 4.78 12.43
C ASN A 148 5.22 5.71 11.48
N ILE A 149 4.36 5.18 10.60
CA ILE A 149 3.69 6.02 9.59
C ILE A 149 2.65 6.98 10.18
N ASN A 150 2.18 6.68 11.39
CA ASN A 150 1.28 7.54 12.15
C ASN A 150 1.98 8.75 12.78
N LYS A 151 3.32 8.82 12.77
CA LYS A 151 4.05 10.03 13.19
C LYS A 151 3.60 11.23 12.37
N GLU A 152 3.59 12.39 13.02
CA GLU A 152 3.21 13.66 12.39
C GLU A 152 4.18 14.05 11.27
N GLN A 153 5.47 13.80 11.48
CA GLN A 153 6.53 14.11 10.54
C GLN A 153 7.58 13.02 10.49
N ILE A 154 8.02 12.68 9.27
CA ILE A 154 9.07 11.72 8.97
C ILE A 154 10.26 12.47 8.38
N LEU A 155 11.39 12.43 9.08
CA LEU A 155 12.57 13.21 8.74
C LEU A 155 13.31 12.65 7.53
N TYR A 156 13.92 13.54 6.75
CA TYR A 156 14.70 13.20 5.56
C TYR A 156 15.83 12.24 5.91
N LYS A 157 16.45 12.41 7.09
CA LYS A 157 17.53 11.53 7.56
C LYS A 157 17.08 10.08 7.64
N ASN A 158 15.85 9.83 8.08
CA ASN A 158 15.30 8.47 8.16
C ASN A 158 15.11 7.89 6.75
N LEU A 159 14.53 8.68 5.83
CA LEU A 159 14.35 8.27 4.44
C LEU A 159 15.69 7.96 3.75
N SER A 160 16.67 8.85 3.93
CA SER A 160 18.00 8.72 3.34
C SER A 160 18.73 7.51 3.88
N ASN A 161 18.68 7.28 5.20
CA ASN A 161 19.34 6.14 5.83
C ASN A 161 18.73 4.82 5.35
N LEU A 162 17.41 4.70 5.36
CA LEU A 162 16.73 3.48 4.94
C LEU A 162 16.96 3.20 3.44
N PHE A 163 16.87 4.22 2.59
CA PHE A 163 17.16 4.08 1.16
C PHE A 163 18.60 3.60 0.93
N TYR A 164 19.57 4.17 1.62
CA TYR A 164 20.97 3.76 1.51
C TYR A 164 21.19 2.33 2.01
N VAL A 165 20.65 1.96 3.17
CA VAL A 165 20.76 0.59 3.72
C VAL A 165 20.17 -0.44 2.77
N ILE A 166 19.05 -0.11 2.10
CA ILE A 166 18.37 -1.04 1.20
C ILE A 166 19.07 -1.16 -0.15
N THR A 167 19.57 -0.05 -0.69
CA THR A 167 19.98 0.06 -2.11
C THR A 167 21.48 0.28 -2.32
N GLY A 168 22.20 0.75 -1.30
CA GLY A 168 23.58 1.21 -1.41
C GLY A 168 23.75 2.58 -2.09
N PHE A 169 22.66 3.24 -2.51
CA PHE A 169 22.70 4.54 -3.16
C PHE A 169 22.33 5.67 -2.22
N ASP A 170 22.91 6.84 -2.45
CA ASP A 170 22.48 8.08 -1.79
C ASP A 170 21.11 8.53 -2.32
N LEU A 171 20.22 8.91 -1.40
CA LEU A 171 18.92 9.47 -1.73
C LEU A 171 19.07 10.90 -2.24
N ASN A 172 19.11 11.08 -3.57
CA ASN A 172 19.25 12.40 -4.19
C ASN A 172 18.62 12.42 -5.59
N ASN A 173 18.71 13.56 -6.29
CA ASN A 173 18.13 13.75 -7.63
C ASN A 173 19.00 13.19 -8.77
N ASN A 174 20.08 12.45 -8.46
CA ASN A 174 20.93 11.86 -9.48
C ASN A 174 20.16 10.73 -10.20
N LYS A 175 20.10 10.81 -11.53
CA LYS A 175 19.36 9.86 -12.37
C LYS A 175 19.82 8.40 -12.20
N ILE A 176 21.12 8.17 -12.01
CA ILE A 176 21.68 6.83 -11.83
C ILE A 176 21.20 6.24 -10.50
N ASN A 177 21.25 7.04 -9.42
CA ASN A 177 20.77 6.62 -8.11
C ASN A 177 19.26 6.35 -8.12
N ILE A 178 18.48 7.19 -8.82
CA ILE A 178 17.04 7.01 -8.98
C ILE A 178 16.71 5.70 -9.70
N GLU A 179 17.29 5.47 -10.88
CA GLU A 179 16.99 4.26 -11.66
C GLU A 179 17.51 2.99 -10.97
N GLY A 180 18.73 3.02 -10.42
CA GLY A 180 19.29 1.91 -9.67
C GLY A 180 18.49 1.58 -8.41
N GLY A 181 18.15 2.59 -7.63
CA GLY A 181 17.32 2.44 -6.43
C GLY A 181 15.92 1.92 -6.75
N LYS A 182 15.31 2.41 -7.83
CA LYS A 182 14.01 1.93 -8.32
C LYS A 182 14.03 0.45 -8.67
N GLU A 183 15.07 -0.03 -9.34
CA GLU A 183 15.18 -1.44 -9.70
C GLU A 183 15.30 -2.32 -8.44
N ILE A 184 16.16 -1.94 -7.49
CA ILE A 184 16.38 -2.68 -6.24
C ILE A 184 15.10 -2.73 -5.40
N LEU A 185 14.47 -1.57 -5.17
CA LEU A 185 13.23 -1.49 -4.40
C LEU A 185 12.13 -2.31 -5.05
N ARG A 186 11.98 -2.26 -6.38
CA ARG A 186 11.00 -3.08 -7.10
C ARG A 186 11.22 -4.57 -6.87
N LYS A 187 12.47 -5.05 -6.91
CA LYS A 187 12.79 -6.47 -6.64
C LYS A 187 12.42 -6.83 -5.20
N LYS A 188 12.78 -5.98 -4.23
CA LYS A 188 12.49 -6.21 -2.81
C LYS A 188 10.99 -6.19 -2.49
N THR A 189 10.24 -5.21 -3.01
CA THR A 189 8.78 -5.16 -2.84
C THR A 189 8.09 -6.38 -3.42
N ARG A 190 8.50 -6.82 -4.63
CA ARG A 190 7.95 -8.04 -5.24
C ARG A 190 8.28 -9.28 -4.43
N HIS A 191 9.51 -9.38 -3.93
CA HIS A 191 9.91 -10.50 -3.09
C HIS A 191 9.06 -10.54 -1.81
N LEU A 192 9.01 -9.42 -1.07
CA LEU A 192 8.23 -9.29 0.16
C LEU A 192 6.74 -9.61 -0.05
N GLY A 193 6.10 -9.00 -1.06
CA GLY A 193 4.68 -9.25 -1.32
C GLY A 193 4.40 -10.71 -1.69
N ASN A 194 5.30 -11.36 -2.45
CA ASN A 194 5.15 -12.79 -2.76
C ASN A 194 5.47 -13.69 -1.56
N GLU A 195 6.32 -13.28 -0.61
CA GLU A 195 6.53 -14.00 0.64
C GLU A 195 5.33 -13.88 1.57
N ILE A 196 4.75 -12.67 1.71
CA ILE A 196 3.57 -12.45 2.55
C ILE A 196 2.33 -13.17 1.98
N TYR A 197 2.23 -13.26 0.66
CA TYR A 197 1.09 -13.93 0.01
C TYR A 197 1.14 -15.45 0.08
N ARG A 198 2.33 -16.05 0.21
CA ARG A 198 2.53 -17.51 0.21
C ARG A 198 2.13 -18.13 1.54
#